data_AF-A0A9D6A366-F1
#
_entry.id   AF-A0A9D6A366-F1
#
_cell.length_a   1.000
_cell.length_b   1.000
_cell.length_c   1.000
_cell.angle_alpha   90.00
_cell.angle_beta   90.00
_cell.angle_gamma   90.00
#
_symmetry.space_group_name_H-M   'P 1'
#
loop_
_entity.id
_entity.type
_entity.pdbx_description
1 polymer ?
#
loop_
_entity_poly.entity_id
_entity_poly.type
_entity_poly.pdbx_seq_one_letter_code
_entity_poly.pdbx_strand_id
1 'polypeptide(L)'
;MNEINLSTPSLLFSAISLILLAYTNRFLSYASIVRSLKEKHERDPQAEPTSLAQLHNLYRRLKLIRAMQILGASSLLFCLTAMFFFYIHLPVLGDIVFGGGMVLLAASLCVCIWEIQISVDALSLNLGSLKKEPPSLLRRRPDDEELQREKSKQ
;
A
#
# COMPACT_ATOMS: atom_id res chain seq x y z
N MET A 1 28.91 23.27 -23.76
CA MET A 1 27.65 23.76 -23.17
C MET A 1 26.69 22.59 -23.24
N ASN A 2 26.50 21.86 -22.15
CA ASN A 2 25.63 20.68 -22.17
C ASN A 2 24.18 21.16 -22.23
N GLU A 3 23.55 20.98 -23.39
CA GLU A 3 22.12 21.10 -23.57
C GLU A 3 21.43 20.13 -22.60
N ILE A 4 20.97 20.65 -21.45
CA ILE A 4 19.93 20.01 -20.66
C ILE A 4 18.70 20.00 -21.58
N ASN A 5 18.59 18.96 -22.40
CA ASN A 5 17.52 18.77 -23.36
C ASN A 5 16.19 18.94 -22.62
N LEU A 6 15.31 19.83 -23.12
CA LEU A 6 13.94 20.05 -22.62
C LEU A 6 13.10 18.76 -22.50
N SER A 7 13.60 17.63 -23.04
CA SER A 7 13.06 16.29 -22.89
C SER A 7 13.16 15.74 -21.46
N THR A 8 14.20 16.08 -20.69
CA THR A 8 14.44 15.49 -19.35
C THR A 8 13.38 15.91 -18.31
N PRO A 9 12.95 17.19 -18.23
CA PRO A 9 11.84 17.59 -17.35
C PRO A 9 10.51 16.93 -17.74
N SER A 10 10.24 16.81 -19.03
CA SER A 10 9.00 16.23 -19.57
C SER A 10 8.88 14.74 -19.24
N LEU A 11 9.99 14.00 -19.32
CA LEU A 11 10.07 12.59 -18.94
C LEU A 11 9.90 12.38 -17.43
N LEU A 12 10.54 13.22 -16.61
CA LEU A 12 10.39 13.17 -15.15
C LEU A 12 8.96 13.47 -14.70
N PHE A 13 8.32 14.48 -15.30
CA PHE A 13 6.93 14.82 -14.99
C PHE A 13 5.96 13.70 -15.38
N SER A 14 6.15 13.08 -16.54
CA SER A 14 5.35 11.94 -17.01
C SER A 14 5.50 10.72 -16.09
N ALA A 15 6.75 10.34 -15.77
CA ALA A 15 7.03 9.21 -14.89
C ALA A 15 6.42 9.40 -13.49
N ILE A 16 6.51 10.61 -12.94
CA ILE A 16 6.03 10.86 -11.57
C ILE A 16 4.49 10.97 -11.54
N SER A 17 3.86 11.46 -12.61
CA SER A 17 2.39 11.41 -12.76
C SER A 17 1.86 9.97 -12.76
N LEU A 18 2.55 9.06 -13.46
CA LEU A 18 2.21 7.63 -13.46
C LEU A 18 2.40 6.98 -12.09
N ILE A 19 3.48 7.33 -11.38
CA ILE A 19 3.76 6.85 -10.03
C ILE A 19 2.68 7.35 -9.05
N LEU A 20 2.29 8.62 -9.13
CA LEU A 20 1.26 9.21 -8.28
C LEU A 20 -0.11 8.55 -8.51
N LEU A 21 -0.46 8.24 -9.77
CA LEU A 21 -1.68 7.52 -10.12
C LEU A 21 -1.68 6.10 -9.56
N ALA A 22 -0.57 5.36 -9.72
CA ALA A 22 -0.41 4.03 -9.15
C ALA A 22 -0.55 4.03 -7.61
N TYR A 23 0.06 5.01 -6.94
CA TYR A 23 -0.04 5.18 -5.49
C TYR A 23 -1.44 5.54 -5.03
N THR A 24 -2.16 6.37 -5.80
CA THR A 24 -3.55 6.73 -5.53
C THR A 24 -4.46 5.51 -5.64
N ASN A 25 -4.29 4.69 -6.68
CA ASN A 25 -5.02 3.43 -6.84
C ASN A 25 -4.78 2.47 -5.67
N ARG A 26 -3.53 2.40 -5.18
CA ARG A 26 -3.18 1.57 -4.03
C ARG A 26 -3.79 2.08 -2.72
N PHE A 27 -3.78 3.40 -2.49
CA PHE A 27 -4.45 4.03 -1.36
C PHE A 27 -5.96 3.76 -1.36
N LEU A 28 -6.64 3.93 -2.49
CA LEU A 28 -8.09 3.68 -2.61
C LEU A 28 -8.43 2.22 -2.32
N SER A 29 -7.64 1.28 -2.84
CA SER A 29 -7.84 -0.15 -2.59
C SER A 29 -7.75 -0.48 -1.10
N TYR A 30 -6.72 0.03 -0.40
CA TYR A 30 -6.60 -0.16 1.04
C TYR A 30 -7.71 0.53 1.84
N ALA A 31 -8.11 1.75 1.47
CA ALA A 31 -9.20 2.46 2.13
C ALA A 31 -10.53 1.73 1.99
N SER A 32 -10.77 1.08 0.84
CA SER A 32 -11.94 0.22 0.63
C SER A 32 -11.93 -0.99 1.56
N ILE A 33 -10.80 -1.69 1.67
CA ILE A 33 -10.66 -2.84 2.58
C ILE A 33 -10.87 -2.42 4.03
N VAL A 34 -10.31 -1.29 4.47
CA VAL A 34 -10.54 -0.72 5.82
C VAL A 34 -12.03 -0.50 6.08
N ARG A 35 -12.76 0.09 5.13
CA ARG A 35 -14.21 0.33 5.27
C ARG A 35 -14.99 -0.96 5.37
N SER A 36 -14.71 -1.94 4.50
CA SER A 36 -15.38 -3.24 4.52
C SER A 36 -15.08 -4.03 5.80
N LEU A 37 -13.86 -3.93 6.35
CA LEU A 37 -13.50 -4.56 7.62
C LEU A 37 -14.25 -3.90 8.80
N LYS A 38 -14.33 -2.57 8.81
CA LYS A 38 -15.07 -1.82 9.83
C LYS A 38 -16.55 -2.19 9.82
N GLU A 39 -17.16 -2.26 8.63
CA GLU A 39 -18.57 -2.64 8.48
C GLU A 39 -18.82 -4.08 8.95
N LYS A 40 -17.91 -5.02 8.66
CA LYS A 40 -17.99 -6.40 9.19
C LYS A 40 -17.92 -6.45 10.72
N HIS A 41 -17.02 -5.67 11.33
CA HIS A 41 -16.87 -5.63 12.79
C HIS A 41 -18.08 -4.99 13.49
N GLU A 42 -18.69 -3.97 12.87
CA GLU A 42 -19.93 -3.35 13.39
C GLU A 42 -21.15 -4.28 13.26
N ARG A 43 -21.17 -5.19 12.29
CA ARG A 43 -22.25 -6.18 12.12
C ARG A 43 -22.10 -7.41 13.03
N ASP A 44 -20.88 -7.78 13.41
CA ASP A 44 -20.64 -8.94 14.28
C ASP A 44 -19.56 -8.64 15.34
N PRO A 45 -19.97 -8.13 16.52
CA PRO A 45 -19.04 -7.79 17.61
C PRO A 45 -18.28 -8.99 18.20
N GLN A 46 -18.72 -10.22 17.92
CA GLN A 46 -18.09 -11.47 18.39
C GLN A 46 -17.04 -12.01 17.41
N ALA A 47 -16.91 -11.40 16.22
CA ALA A 47 -15.94 -11.82 15.20
C ALA A 47 -14.51 -11.42 15.61
N GLU A 48 -13.81 -12.39 16.21
CA GLU A 48 -12.37 -12.56 16.42
C GLU A 48 -11.45 -11.31 16.63
N PRO A 49 -10.57 -11.33 17.67
CA PRO A 49 -9.57 -10.28 17.92
C PRO A 49 -8.49 -10.15 16.82
N THR A 50 -8.40 -11.12 15.89
CA THR A 50 -7.49 -11.08 14.73
C THR A 50 -7.88 -9.97 13.73
N SER A 51 -9.15 -9.56 13.67
CA SER A 51 -9.65 -8.50 12.77
C SER A 51 -9.08 -7.12 13.09
N LEU A 52 -8.96 -6.78 14.38
CA LEU A 52 -8.42 -5.47 14.81
C LEU A 52 -6.92 -5.33 14.55
N ALA A 53 -6.15 -6.41 14.74
CA ALA A 53 -4.71 -6.41 14.44
C ALA A 53 -4.45 -6.21 12.93
N GLN A 54 -5.30 -6.81 12.07
CA GLN A 54 -5.24 -6.58 10.63
C GLN A 54 -5.58 -5.14 10.25
N LEU A 55 -6.63 -4.57 10.87
CA LEU A 55 -7.03 -3.18 10.65
C LEU A 55 -5.89 -2.21 11.00
N HIS A 56 -5.20 -2.45 12.12
CA HIS A 56 -4.06 -1.63 12.54
C HIS A 56 -2.88 -1.71 11.55
N ASN A 57 -2.54 -2.93 11.08
CA ASN A 57 -1.51 -3.12 10.05
C ASN A 57 -1.87 -2.42 8.73
N LEU A 58 -3.16 -2.43 8.36
CA LEU A 58 -3.66 -1.77 7.16
C LEU A 58 -3.55 -0.24 7.26
N TYR A 59 -3.92 0.32 8.42
CA TYR A 59 -3.75 1.74 8.72
C TYR A 59 -2.27 2.17 8.68
N ARG A 60 -1.37 1.35 9.22
CA ARG A 60 0.07 1.61 9.17
C ARG A 60 0.56 1.69 7.72
N ARG A 61 0.20 0.72 6.88
CA ARG A 61 0.51 0.75 5.43
C ARG A 61 -0.04 1.99 4.74
N LEU A 62 -1.29 2.36 5.04
CA LEU A 62 -1.92 3.55 4.48
C LEU A 62 -1.15 4.84 4.83
N LYS A 63 -0.65 4.94 6.06
CA LYS A 63 0.18 6.07 6.50
C LYS A 63 1.53 6.11 5.78
N LEU A 64 2.16 4.95 5.57
CA LEU A 64 3.40 4.84 4.77
C LEU A 64 3.17 5.25 3.30
N ILE A 65 2.04 4.82 2.71
CA ILE A 65 1.65 5.19 1.34
C ILE A 65 1.45 6.70 1.20
N ARG A 66 0.79 7.33 2.18
CA ARG A 66 0.65 8.79 2.20
C ARG A 66 2.02 9.48 2.31
N ALA A 67 2.92 8.97 3.15
CA ALA A 67 4.25 9.55 3.32
C ALA A 67 5.09 9.49 2.03
N MET A 68 5.10 8.35 1.32
CA MET A 68 5.80 8.26 0.02
C MET A 68 5.22 9.24 -1.01
N GLN A 69 3.90 9.42 -1.06
CA GLN A 69 3.30 10.37 -2.00
C GLN A 69 3.70 11.82 -1.69
N ILE A 70 3.74 12.20 -0.42
CA ILE A 70 4.15 13.56 -0.01
C ILE A 70 5.63 13.78 -0.31
N LEU A 71 6.50 12.80 -0.03
CA LEU A 71 7.93 12.87 -0.34
C LEU A 71 8.18 12.93 -1.86
N GLY A 72 7.49 12.11 -2.65
CA GLY A 72 7.56 12.15 -4.10
C GLY A 72 7.04 13.46 -4.69
N ALA A 73 5.89 13.96 -4.23
CA ALA A 73 5.33 15.23 -4.70
C ALA A 73 6.19 16.43 -4.29
N SER A 74 6.77 16.42 -3.09
CA SER A 74 7.72 17.46 -2.67
C SER A 74 9.01 17.40 -3.50
N SER A 75 9.55 16.22 -3.81
CA SER A 75 10.72 16.12 -4.70
C SER A 75 10.47 16.77 -6.08
N LEU A 76 9.26 16.60 -6.63
CA LEU A 76 8.85 17.24 -7.87
C LEU A 76 8.83 18.77 -7.77
N LEU A 77 8.27 19.30 -6.68
CA LEU A 77 8.22 20.74 -6.46
C LEU A 77 9.64 21.31 -6.38
N PHE A 78 10.55 20.64 -5.68
CA PHE A 78 11.96 21.03 -5.64
C PHE A 78 12.61 20.98 -7.04
N CYS A 79 12.36 19.93 -7.83
CA CYS A 79 12.85 19.86 -9.21
C CYS A 79 12.29 20.99 -10.10
N LEU A 80 11.01 21.33 -9.95
CA LEU A 80 10.38 22.44 -10.67
C LEU A 80 11.01 23.78 -10.27
N THR A 81 11.23 24.01 -8.97
CA THR A 81 11.91 25.20 -8.46
C THR A 81 13.35 25.27 -8.97
N ALA A 82 14.06 24.15 -9.03
CA ALA A 82 15.41 24.11 -9.59
C ALA A 82 15.42 24.51 -11.08
N MET A 83 14.50 23.99 -11.89
CA MET A 83 14.34 24.39 -13.30
C MET A 83 14.05 25.89 -13.43
N PHE A 84 13.27 26.47 -12.52
CA PHE A 84 13.04 27.91 -12.46
C PHE A 84 14.32 28.70 -12.14
N PHE A 85 15.17 28.21 -11.23
CA PHE A 85 16.47 28.83 -10.94
C PHE A 85 17.44 28.77 -12.12
N PHE A 86 17.45 27.67 -12.88
CA PHE A 86 18.19 27.62 -14.14
C PHE A 86 17.68 28.63 -15.18
N TYR A 87 16.36 28.83 -15.25
CA TYR A 87 15.74 29.79 -16.17
C TYR A 87 16.16 31.24 -15.87
N ILE A 88 16.25 31.64 -14.60
CA ILE A 88 16.70 32.99 -14.21
C ILE A 88 18.23 33.13 -14.14
N HIS A 89 18.98 32.20 -14.74
CA HIS A 89 20.44 32.18 -14.78
C HIS A 89 21.13 32.15 -13.39
N LEU A 90 20.52 31.49 -12.39
CA LEU A 90 21.12 31.22 -11.08
C LEU A 90 21.45 29.73 -10.91
N PRO A 91 22.47 29.20 -11.62
CA PRO A 91 22.74 27.76 -11.67
C PRO A 91 23.15 27.18 -10.31
N VAL A 92 23.91 27.92 -9.49
CA VAL A 92 24.38 27.45 -8.19
C VAL A 92 23.22 27.15 -7.23
N LEU A 93 22.20 28.01 -7.18
CA LEU A 93 20.99 27.73 -6.41
C LEU A 93 20.18 26.58 -7.01
N GLY A 94 20.11 26.51 -8.35
CA GLY A 94 19.48 25.41 -9.08
C GLY A 94 20.06 24.06 -8.71
N ASP A 95 21.38 23.92 -8.70
CA ASP A 95 22.09 22.67 -8.37
C ASP A 95 21.80 22.20 -6.93
N ILE A 96 21.82 23.12 -5.95
CA ILE A 96 21.55 22.80 -4.54
C ILE A 96 20.11 22.30 -4.37
N VAL A 97 19.16 23.02 -4.97
CA VAL A 97 17.72 22.71 -4.86
C VAL A 97 17.38 21.41 -5.60
N PHE A 98 18.00 21.20 -6.76
CA PHE A 98 17.89 19.96 -7.52
C PHE A 98 18.42 18.76 -6.75
N GLY A 99 19.61 18.90 -6.13
CA GLY A 99 20.19 17.88 -5.26
C GLY A 99 19.26 17.52 -4.09
N GLY A 100 18.67 18.53 -3.44
CA GLY A 100 17.65 18.33 -2.41
C GLY A 100 16.45 17.53 -2.92
N GLY A 101 15.91 17.89 -4.09
CA GLY A 101 14.82 17.16 -4.75
C GLY A 101 15.16 15.68 -4.99
N MET A 102 16.36 15.38 -5.50
CA MET A 102 16.79 14.00 -5.73
C MET A 102 16.87 13.17 -4.43
N VAL A 103 17.34 13.76 -3.33
CA VAL A 103 17.39 13.06 -2.03
C VAL A 103 15.97 12.75 -1.52
N LEU A 104 15.03 13.68 -1.66
CA LEU A 104 13.63 13.45 -1.31
C LEU A 104 13.00 12.34 -2.16
N LEU A 105 13.31 12.30 -3.46
CA LEU A 105 12.84 11.25 -4.36
C LEU A 105 13.42 9.88 -3.98
N ALA A 106 14.71 9.81 -3.67
CA ALA A 106 15.36 8.58 -3.19
C ALA A 106 14.71 8.09 -1.88
N ALA A 107 14.48 8.99 -0.93
CA ALA A 107 13.79 8.66 0.32
C ALA A 107 12.37 8.12 0.07
N SER A 108 11.62 8.74 -0.86
CA SER A 108 10.30 8.25 -1.28
C SER A 108 10.34 6.81 -1.80
N LEU A 109 11.34 6.49 -2.63
CA LEU A 109 11.51 5.14 -3.18
C LEU A 109 11.91 4.12 -2.10
N CYS A 110 12.78 4.49 -1.16
CA CYS A 110 13.11 3.62 -0.02
C CYS A 110 11.87 3.28 0.82
N VAL A 111 11.03 4.27 1.11
CA VAL A 111 9.75 4.05 1.82
C VAL A 111 8.81 3.15 1.00
N CYS A 112 8.77 3.32 -0.32
CA CYS A 112 8.00 2.46 -1.22
C CYS A 112 8.46 0.99 -1.14
N ILE A 113 9.77 0.72 -1.17
CA ILE A 113 10.31 -0.65 -1.02
C ILE A 113 9.93 -1.24 0.33
N TRP A 114 10.08 -0.47 1.42
CA TRP A 114 9.74 -0.93 2.75
C TRP A 114 8.24 -1.26 2.90
N GLU A 115 7.38 -0.41 2.34
CA GLU A 115 5.94 -0.64 2.34
C GLU A 115 5.57 -1.92 1.57
N ILE A 116 6.22 -2.22 0.44
CA ILE A 116 6.01 -3.47 -0.32
C ILE A 116 6.41 -4.69 0.52
N GLN A 117 7.53 -4.66 1.23
CA GLN A 117 7.94 -5.76 2.10
C GLN A 117 6.91 -6.03 3.19
N ILE A 118 6.48 -4.98 3.90
CA ILE A 118 5.41 -5.08 4.90
C ILE A 118 4.13 -5.63 4.25
N SER A 119 3.85 -5.26 2.99
CA SER A 119 2.70 -5.71 2.21
C SER A 119 2.65 -7.22 2.03
N VAL A 120 3.78 -7.79 1.61
CA VAL A 120 3.96 -9.23 1.38
C VAL A 120 3.89 -10.00 2.70
N ASP A 121 4.52 -9.51 3.75
CA ASP A 121 4.57 -10.20 5.04
C ASP A 121 3.16 -10.40 5.64
N ALA A 122 2.31 -9.37 5.69
CA ALA A 122 0.96 -9.58 6.24
C ALA A 122 0.02 -10.35 5.31
N LEU A 123 0.33 -10.47 4.00
CA LEU A 123 -0.39 -11.39 3.12
C LEU A 123 -0.01 -12.85 3.42
N SER A 124 1.29 -13.12 3.65
CA SER A 124 1.78 -14.45 4.00
C SER A 124 1.22 -14.97 5.34
N LEU A 125 1.04 -14.07 6.33
CA LEU A 125 0.40 -14.40 7.60
C LEU A 125 -1.08 -14.80 7.43
N ASN A 126 -1.82 -14.10 6.56
CA ASN A 126 -3.21 -14.43 6.27
C ASN A 126 -3.36 -15.81 5.58
N LEU A 127 -2.52 -16.09 4.59
CA LEU A 127 -2.49 -17.40 3.92
C LEU A 127 -2.05 -18.52 4.88
N GLY A 128 -1.13 -18.24 5.80
CA GLY A 128 -0.70 -19.18 6.84
C GLY A 128 -1.82 -19.55 7.82
N SER A 129 -2.68 -18.60 8.19
CA SER A 129 -3.87 -18.87 9.03
C SER A 129 -4.94 -19.67 8.28
N LEU A 130 -5.23 -19.33 7.00
CA LEU A 130 -6.14 -20.11 6.15
C LEU A 130 -5.67 -21.55 5.92
N LYS A 131 -4.35 -21.78 5.85
CA LYS A 131 -3.78 -23.13 5.69
C LYS A 131 -3.77 -23.95 6.99
N LYS A 132 -3.93 -23.29 8.14
CA LYS A 132 -3.98 -23.95 9.47
C LYS A 132 -5.39 -24.31 9.91
N GLU A 133 -6.43 -23.82 9.24
CA GLU A 133 -7.80 -24.29 9.45
C GLU A 133 -7.92 -25.71 8.85
N PRO A 134 -7.96 -26.78 9.66
CA PRO A 134 -8.09 -28.12 9.13
C PRO A 134 -9.48 -28.26 8.50
N PRO A 135 -9.66 -29.08 7.46
CA PRO A 135 -10.94 -29.34 6.81
C PRO A 135 -11.90 -30.19 7.68
N SER A 136 -12.00 -29.91 8.98
CA SER A 136 -12.81 -30.67 9.94
C SER A 136 -14.22 -30.11 10.17
N LEU A 137 -14.56 -28.92 9.68
CA LEU A 137 -15.93 -28.36 9.83
C LEU A 137 -16.88 -28.61 8.65
N LEU A 138 -16.38 -29.17 7.53
CA LEU A 138 -17.23 -29.57 6.39
C LEU A 138 -17.66 -31.06 6.44
N ARG A 139 -17.34 -31.79 7.52
CA ARG A 139 -17.71 -33.21 7.70
C ARG A 139 -18.52 -33.46 8.97
N ARG A 140 -19.54 -32.64 9.23
CA ARG A 140 -20.72 -33.09 9.97
C ARG A 140 -21.95 -32.75 9.15
N ARG A 141 -22.20 -33.60 8.15
CA ARG A 141 -23.56 -33.77 7.61
C ARG A 141 -24.40 -34.33 8.77
N PRO A 142 -25.51 -33.67 9.16
CA PRO A 142 -26.41 -34.18 10.21
C PRO A 142 -27.04 -35.55 9.85
N ASP A 143 -26.96 -35.93 8.58
CA ASP A 143 -27.50 -37.17 8.03
C ASP A 143 -26.88 -38.46 8.66
N ASP A 144 -25.64 -38.41 9.18
CA ASP A 144 -24.99 -39.59 9.77
C ASP A 144 -25.53 -39.94 11.18
N GLU A 145 -26.00 -38.96 11.95
CA GLU A 145 -26.59 -39.20 13.28
C GLU A 145 -28.01 -39.76 13.18
N GLU A 146 -28.78 -39.35 12.15
CA GLU A 146 -30.10 -39.93 11.87
C GLU A 146 -29.98 -41.37 11.34
N LEU A 147 -29.01 -41.64 10.46
CA LEU A 147 -28.78 -42.99 9.93
C LEU A 147 -28.30 -43.98 11.01
N GLN A 148 -27.50 -43.52 11.99
CA GLN A 148 -27.10 -44.30 13.17
C GLN A 148 -28.29 -44.54 14.11
N ARG A 149 -29.16 -43.54 14.32
CA ARG A 149 -30.39 -43.70 15.11
C ARG A 149 -31.36 -44.70 14.50
N GLU A 150 -31.53 -44.70 13.17
CA GLU A 150 -32.36 -45.69 12.49
C GLU A 150 -31.78 -47.11 12.58
N LYS A 151 -30.46 -47.27 12.41
CA LYS A 151 -29.82 -48.59 12.54
C LYS A 151 -29.83 -49.17 13.96
N SER A 152 -29.92 -48.33 15.01
CA SER A 152 -30.06 -48.81 16.39
C SER A 152 -31.49 -49.22 16.76
N LYS A 153 -32.48 -48.87 15.91
CA LYS A 153 -33.90 -49.19 16.10
C LYS A 153 -34.38 -50.40 15.30
N GLN A 154 -33.52 -50.99 14.46
CA GLN A 154 -33.70 -52.32 13.84
C GLN A 154 -32.95 -53.37 14.65
#